data_AF-A0A1M7ZY50-F1
#
_entry.id   AF-A0A1M7ZY50-F1
#
_cell.length_a   1.000
_cell.length_b   1.000
_cell.length_c   1.000
_cell.angle_alpha   90.00
_cell.angle_beta   90.00
_cell.angle_gamma   90.00
#
_symmetry.space_group_name_H-M   'P 1'
#
loop_
_entity.id
_entity.type
_entity.pdbx_description
1 polymer ?
#
loop_
_entity_poly.entity_id
_entity_poly.type
_entity_poly.pdbx_seq_one_letter_code
_entity_poly.pdbx_strand_id
1 'polypeptide(L)'
;MNSLKKIIATIFLIVASNSFAQYVQGEIKVKEQSKLEISLKSNKAVNLFADFREDKFPIQFVFTGNSLPLNSDKKIVVSFVFTTTLKKDGKVIASSKRSPMPFFPGDMFIPVETFDFISMLSYLKENSDTTVSEIPKGNYEIILEAKPVGVKGEISEAKLNLKLN
;
A
#
# COMPACT_ATOMS: atom_id res chain seq x y z
N MET A 1 -44.18 37.94 -8.30
CA MET A 1 -43.30 37.12 -7.43
C MET A 1 -41.93 37.03 -8.10
N ASN A 2 -40.99 37.83 -7.60
CA ASN A 2 -39.83 38.37 -8.32
C ASN A 2 -38.86 37.33 -8.89
N SER A 3 -38.46 37.52 -10.15
CA SER A 3 -37.44 36.73 -10.86
C SER A 3 -36.14 36.56 -10.05
N LEU A 4 -35.78 37.57 -9.26
CA LEU A 4 -34.65 37.54 -8.33
C LEU A 4 -34.77 36.45 -7.25
N LYS A 5 -35.98 36.20 -6.72
CA LYS A 5 -36.21 35.14 -5.72
C LYS A 5 -36.08 33.75 -6.33
N LYS A 6 -36.42 33.58 -7.61
CA LYS A 6 -36.23 32.32 -8.35
C LYS A 6 -34.76 32.06 -8.63
N ILE A 7 -34.01 33.08 -9.05
CA ILE A 7 -32.56 32.97 -9.30
C ILE A 7 -31.80 32.63 -8.01
N ILE A 8 -32.12 33.30 -6.90
CA ILE A 8 -31.51 33.02 -5.59
C ILE A 8 -31.82 31.59 -5.14
N ALA A 9 -33.07 31.12 -5.31
CA ALA A 9 -33.45 29.74 -4.99
C ALA A 9 -32.71 28.71 -5.86
N THR A 10 -32.52 28.98 -7.16
CA THR A 10 -31.77 28.09 -8.06
C THR A 10 -30.28 28.03 -7.71
N ILE A 11 -29.66 29.16 -7.35
CA ILE A 11 -28.25 29.18 -6.91
C ILE A 11 -28.09 28.40 -5.59
N PHE A 12 -29.03 28.53 -4.65
CA PHE A 12 -28.99 27.81 -3.37
C PHE A 12 -29.13 26.29 -3.55
N LEU A 13 -29.92 25.83 -4.53
CA LEU A 13 -30.06 24.41 -4.89
C LEU A 13 -28.78 23.81 -5.50
N ILE A 14 -28.00 24.60 -6.24
CA ILE A 14 -26.73 24.14 -6.86
C ILE A 14 -25.61 24.01 -5.81
N VAL A 15 -25.61 24.86 -4.77
CA VAL A 15 -24.64 24.77 -3.67
C VAL A 15 -24.97 23.61 -2.70
N ALA A 16 -26.24 23.24 -2.57
CA ALA A 16 -26.67 22.11 -1.74
C ALA A 16 -26.34 20.74 -2.34
N SER A 17 -26.05 20.65 -3.65
CA SER A 17 -25.64 19.41 -4.33
C SER A 17 -24.13 19.14 -4.29
N ASN A 18 -23.41 19.68 -3.30
CA ASN A 18 -22.07 19.18 -2.98
C ASN A 18 -22.21 17.75 -2.42
N SER A 19 -22.37 16.79 -3.33
CA SER A 19 -22.28 15.37 -3.05
C SER A 19 -21.02 15.14 -2.23
N PHE A 20 -21.18 14.68 -0.99
CA PHE A 20 -20.05 14.18 -0.20
C PHE A 20 -19.43 13.03 -0.99
N ALA A 21 -18.37 13.33 -1.75
CA ALA A 21 -17.71 12.34 -2.57
C ALA A 21 -17.12 11.28 -1.63
N GLN A 22 -17.49 10.02 -1.85
CA GLN A 22 -16.90 8.90 -1.13
C GLN A 22 -15.39 8.95 -1.30
N TYR A 23 -14.67 9.02 -0.18
CA TYR A 23 -13.22 9.18 -0.20
C TYR A 23 -12.56 8.34 0.90
N VAL A 24 -11.39 7.80 0.59
CA VAL A 24 -10.52 7.03 1.49
C VAL A 24 -9.16 7.69 1.65
N GLN A 25 -8.72 7.93 2.89
CA GLN A 25 -7.36 8.41 3.24
C GLN A 25 -6.65 7.38 4.10
N GLY A 26 -5.35 7.22 3.91
CA GLY A 26 -4.58 6.32 4.73
C GLY A 26 -3.09 6.31 4.39
N GLU A 27 -2.38 5.37 4.97
CA GLU A 27 -0.95 5.19 4.79
C GLU A 27 -0.54 3.74 5.03
N ILE A 28 0.58 3.36 4.42
CA ILE A 28 1.35 2.17 4.78
C ILE A 28 2.59 2.66 5.52
N LYS A 29 2.94 1.97 6.62
CA LYS A 29 4.20 2.16 7.34
C LYS A 29 4.87 0.83 7.56
N VAL A 30 6.20 0.83 7.59
CA VAL A 30 6.97 -0.33 8.06
C VAL A 30 7.76 0.11 9.27
N LYS A 31 7.55 -0.57 10.41
CA LYS A 31 8.12 -0.18 11.70
C LYS A 31 7.83 1.30 12.01
N GLU A 32 6.56 1.69 11.86
CA GLU A 32 6.05 3.06 12.09
C GLU A 32 6.64 4.16 11.17
N GLN A 33 7.40 3.78 10.14
CA GLN A 33 8.05 4.72 9.21
C GLN A 33 7.49 4.57 7.79
N SER A 34 7.29 5.69 7.10
CA SER A 34 6.96 5.71 5.66
C SER A 34 8.18 5.46 4.78
N LYS A 35 9.39 5.64 5.32
CA LYS A 35 10.66 5.30 4.68
C LYS A 35 11.60 4.67 5.69
N LEU A 36 12.02 3.43 5.44
CA LEU A 36 12.87 2.65 6.33
C LEU A 36 14.13 2.19 5.59
N GLU A 37 15.28 2.38 6.21
CA GLU A 37 16.56 1.80 5.78
C GLU A 37 16.78 0.46 6.49
N ILE A 38 17.01 -0.62 5.75
CA ILE A 38 17.26 -1.96 6.27
C ILE A 38 18.69 -2.38 5.92
N SER A 39 19.51 -2.54 6.96
CA SER A 39 20.84 -3.14 6.82
C SER A 39 20.74 -4.64 7.02
N LEU A 40 20.91 -5.42 5.96
CA LEU A 40 20.89 -6.87 6.04
C LEU A 40 22.22 -7.41 6.58
N LYS A 41 22.17 -8.32 7.57
CA LYS A 41 23.36 -9.05 8.05
C LYS A 41 23.79 -10.17 7.09
N SER A 42 22.93 -10.56 6.17
CA SER A 42 23.08 -11.66 5.23
C SER A 42 22.35 -11.31 3.94
N ASN A 43 22.92 -11.67 2.79
CA ASN A 43 22.29 -11.47 1.48
C ASN A 43 21.20 -12.52 1.17
N LYS A 44 20.87 -13.42 2.11
CA LYS A 44 19.87 -14.48 1.90
C LYS A 44 18.45 -13.94 2.02
N ALA A 45 17.64 -14.08 0.97
CA ALA A 45 16.26 -13.56 0.97
C ALA A 45 15.37 -14.22 2.05
N VAL A 46 15.62 -15.48 2.39
CA VAL A 46 14.90 -16.20 3.46
C VAL A 46 15.12 -15.58 4.84
N ASN A 47 16.27 -14.94 5.08
CA ASN A 47 16.52 -14.26 6.35
C ASN A 47 15.69 -12.96 6.44
N LEU A 48 15.54 -12.24 5.32
CA LEU A 48 14.64 -11.10 5.25
C LEU A 48 13.20 -11.53 5.52
N PHE A 49 12.77 -12.66 4.95
CA PHE A 49 11.46 -13.25 5.25
C PHE A 49 11.28 -13.55 6.73
N ALA A 50 12.26 -14.20 7.37
CA ALA A 50 12.22 -14.48 8.80
C ALA A 50 12.10 -13.19 9.63
N ASP A 51 12.86 -12.14 9.30
CA ASP A 51 12.80 -10.87 10.02
C ASP A 51 11.41 -10.21 9.98
N PHE A 52 10.71 -10.28 8.84
CA PHE A 52 9.33 -9.80 8.74
C PHE A 52 8.33 -10.70 9.48
N ARG A 53 8.50 -12.03 9.40
CA ARG A 53 7.65 -13.01 10.10
C ARG A 53 7.79 -12.97 11.62
N GLU A 54 8.94 -12.56 12.12
CA GLU A 54 9.26 -12.39 13.54
C GLU A 54 8.96 -10.97 14.04
N ASP A 55 8.14 -10.21 13.32
CA ASP A 55 7.69 -8.85 13.68
C ASP A 55 8.81 -7.84 13.94
N LYS A 56 10.01 -8.02 13.36
CA LYS A 56 11.09 -7.01 13.46
C LYS A 56 10.80 -5.78 12.60
N PHE A 57 10.02 -5.97 11.54
CA PHE A 57 9.60 -4.94 10.58
C PHE A 57 8.09 -5.03 10.31
N PRO A 58 7.24 -4.79 11.33
CA PRO A 58 5.80 -4.93 11.16
C PRO A 58 5.30 -3.93 10.11
N ILE A 59 4.40 -4.38 9.23
CA ILE A 59 3.80 -3.54 8.22
C ILE A 59 2.42 -3.11 8.71
N GLN A 60 2.28 -1.82 8.97
CA GLN A 60 1.05 -1.20 9.38
C GLN A 60 0.33 -0.64 8.16
N PHE A 61 -0.94 -0.95 8.02
CA PHE A 61 -1.83 -0.36 7.03
C PHE A 61 -2.97 0.32 7.76
N VAL A 62 -3.07 1.64 7.61
CA VAL A 62 -4.10 2.43 8.28
C VAL A 62 -4.91 3.13 7.22
N PHE A 63 -6.23 3.05 7.29
CA PHE A 63 -7.08 3.90 6.48
C PHE A 63 -8.39 4.24 7.16
N THR A 64 -8.93 5.38 6.78
CA THR A 64 -10.27 5.84 7.13
C THR A 64 -11.00 6.22 5.86
N GLY A 65 -12.32 6.39 5.94
CA GLY A 65 -13.08 6.90 4.82
C GLY A 65 -14.33 7.63 5.26
N ASN A 66 -14.79 8.52 4.39
CA ASN A 66 -15.99 9.31 4.59
C ASN A 66 -17.07 8.90 3.59
N SER A 67 -18.32 8.84 4.06
CA SER A 67 -19.52 8.59 3.24
C SER A 67 -19.48 7.25 2.48
N LEU A 68 -18.70 6.29 2.98
CA LEU A 68 -18.61 4.94 2.43
C LEU A 68 -19.91 4.17 2.68
N PRO A 69 -20.40 3.41 1.69
CA PRO A 69 -21.65 2.68 1.82
C PRO A 69 -21.48 1.49 2.78
N LEU A 70 -22.55 1.16 3.50
CA LEU A 70 -22.62 -0.06 4.29
C LEU A 70 -22.96 -1.25 3.38
N ASN A 71 -22.37 -2.40 3.66
CA ASN A 71 -22.79 -3.67 3.05
C ASN A 71 -24.10 -4.19 3.69
N SER A 72 -24.57 -5.37 3.26
CA SER A 72 -25.76 -6.04 3.80
C SER A 72 -25.72 -6.27 5.31
N ASP A 73 -24.52 -6.41 5.88
CA ASP A 73 -24.29 -6.66 7.30
C ASP A 73 -24.09 -5.36 8.11
N LYS A 74 -24.39 -4.21 7.50
CA LYS A 74 -24.21 -2.87 8.09
C LYS A 74 -22.75 -2.54 8.44
N LYS A 75 -21.78 -3.06 7.67
CA LYS A 75 -20.34 -2.78 7.82
C LYS A 75 -19.79 -2.00 6.63
N ILE A 76 -18.80 -1.15 6.89
CA ILE A 76 -18.00 -0.52 5.84
C ILE A 76 -16.87 -1.47 5.45
N VAL A 77 -16.79 -1.80 4.17
CA VAL A 77 -15.70 -2.62 3.61
C VAL A 77 -15.17 -1.94 2.36
N VAL A 78 -13.86 -1.79 2.27
CA VAL A 78 -13.18 -1.25 1.07
C VAL A 78 -12.19 -2.28 0.57
N SER A 79 -12.23 -2.56 -0.74
CA SER A 79 -11.25 -3.42 -1.37
C SER A 79 -10.06 -2.60 -1.84
N PHE A 80 -8.86 -3.11 -1.61
CA PHE A 80 -7.61 -2.50 -2.06
C PHE A 80 -6.84 -3.44 -2.96
N VAL A 81 -6.20 -2.86 -3.97
CA VAL A 81 -5.17 -3.54 -4.73
C VAL A 81 -3.81 -3.09 -4.21
N PHE A 82 -3.02 -4.05 -3.75
CA PHE A 82 -1.65 -3.83 -3.29
C PHE A 82 -0.69 -4.01 -4.46
N THR A 83 0.21 -3.05 -4.62
CA THR A 83 1.26 -3.07 -5.63
C THR A 83 2.60 -3.06 -4.92
N THR A 84 3.52 -3.87 -5.42
CA THR A 84 4.93 -3.85 -5.02
C THR A 84 5.75 -3.41 -6.21
N THR A 85 6.62 -2.41 -6.05
CA THR A 85 7.60 -2.02 -7.07
C THR A 85 9.01 -2.18 -6.51
N LEU A 86 9.85 -2.95 -7.20
CA LEU A 86 11.24 -3.17 -6.84
C LEU A 86 12.15 -2.43 -7.83
N LYS A 87 13.01 -1.55 -7.29
CA LYS A 87 14.07 -0.89 -8.04
C LYS A 87 15.44 -1.37 -7.57
N LYS A 88 16.38 -1.45 -8.50
CA LYS A 88 17.81 -1.63 -8.24
C LYS A 88 18.57 -0.46 -8.87
N ASP A 89 19.36 0.23 -8.06
CA ASP A 89 20.17 1.39 -8.47
C ASP A 89 19.35 2.43 -9.26
N GLY A 90 18.15 2.72 -8.76
CA GLY A 90 17.21 3.70 -9.33
C GLY A 90 16.35 3.19 -10.50
N LYS A 91 16.62 2.01 -11.05
CA LYS A 91 15.85 1.43 -12.17
C LYS A 91 14.84 0.40 -11.67
N VAL A 92 13.60 0.46 -12.14
CA VAL A 92 12.58 -0.57 -11.86
C VAL A 92 13.03 -1.88 -12.52
N ILE A 93 13.14 -2.94 -11.71
CA ILE A 93 13.55 -4.28 -12.17
C ILE A 93 12.44 -5.32 -12.03
N ALA A 94 11.45 -5.08 -11.15
CA ALA A 94 10.27 -5.91 -11.03
C ALA A 94 9.09 -5.11 -10.46
N SER A 95 7.87 -5.55 -10.74
CA SER A 95 6.66 -5.04 -10.12
C SER A 95 5.59 -6.13 -10.08
N SER A 96 4.75 -6.14 -9.05
CA SER A 96 3.60 -7.03 -8.95
C SER A 96 2.39 -6.30 -8.41
N LYS A 97 1.24 -6.89 -8.68
CA LYS A 97 -0.06 -6.39 -8.27
C LYS A 97 -0.90 -7.56 -7.76
N ARG A 98 -1.37 -7.49 -6.53
CA ARG A 98 -2.26 -8.51 -5.96
C ARG A 98 -3.71 -8.30 -6.40
N SER A 99 -4.48 -9.39 -6.39
CA SER A 99 -5.94 -9.29 -6.54
C SER A 99 -6.53 -8.41 -5.44
N PRO A 100 -7.65 -7.70 -5.69
CA PRO A 100 -8.30 -6.87 -4.68
C PRO A 100 -8.61 -7.66 -3.40
N MET A 101 -8.28 -7.08 -2.24
CA MET A 101 -8.51 -7.66 -0.93
C MET A 101 -9.37 -6.73 -0.07
N PRO A 102 -10.41 -7.22 0.62
CA PRO A 102 -11.32 -6.41 1.42
C PRO A 102 -10.75 -6.11 2.80
N PHE A 103 -10.92 -4.86 3.26
CA PHE A 103 -10.53 -4.43 4.60
C PHE A 103 -11.60 -3.56 5.26
N PHE A 104 -11.64 -3.60 6.59
CA PHE A 104 -12.41 -2.65 7.41
C PHE A 104 -11.56 -1.40 7.67
N PRO A 105 -12.13 -0.19 7.67
CA PRO A 105 -11.42 1.01 8.09
C PRO A 105 -10.87 0.87 9.51
N GLY A 106 -9.69 1.41 9.75
CA GLY A 106 -8.99 1.34 11.02
C GLY A 106 -7.49 1.14 10.85
N ASP A 107 -6.86 0.81 11.97
CA ASP A 107 -5.45 0.46 12.07
C ASP A 107 -5.28 -1.06 12.14
N MET A 108 -4.34 -1.59 11.36
CA MET A 108 -4.04 -3.01 11.33
C MET A 108 -2.61 -3.29 10.89
N PHE A 109 -2.09 -4.42 11.38
CA PHE A 109 -0.90 -5.04 10.81
C PHE A 109 -1.30 -6.00 9.70
N ILE A 110 -0.62 -5.89 8.55
CA ILE A 110 -0.80 -6.78 7.43
C ILE A 110 0.44 -7.67 7.24
N PRO A 111 0.25 -8.93 6.83
CA PRO A 111 1.36 -9.85 6.61
C PRO A 111 2.27 -9.35 5.48
N VAL A 112 3.58 -9.63 5.56
CA VAL A 112 4.54 -9.28 4.50
C VAL A 112 4.17 -9.91 3.17
N GLU A 113 3.51 -11.07 3.21
CA GLU A 113 2.99 -11.82 2.07
C GLU A 113 1.90 -11.06 1.29
N THR A 114 1.37 -9.95 1.81
CA THR A 114 0.55 -9.00 1.03
C THR A 114 1.35 -8.32 -0.09
N PHE A 115 2.69 -8.30 0.02
CA PHE A 115 3.62 -7.72 -0.95
C PHE A 115 4.63 -8.76 -1.42
N ASP A 116 4.99 -8.75 -2.71
CA ASP A 116 5.80 -9.82 -3.32
C ASP A 116 7.31 -9.55 -3.31
N PHE A 117 7.79 -8.48 -2.65
CA PHE A 117 9.17 -8.03 -2.82
C PHE A 117 10.21 -9.08 -2.41
N ILE A 118 9.93 -9.87 -1.38
CA ILE A 118 10.83 -10.96 -0.94
C ILE A 118 10.95 -12.03 -2.02
N SER A 119 9.82 -12.40 -2.63
CA SER A 119 9.81 -13.34 -3.75
C SER A 119 10.55 -12.76 -4.96
N MET A 120 10.30 -11.50 -5.31
CA MET A 120 11.02 -10.82 -6.40
C MET A 120 12.54 -10.82 -6.17
N LEU A 121 12.98 -10.42 -4.98
CA LEU A 121 14.40 -10.43 -4.59
C LEU A 121 14.99 -11.85 -4.68
N SER A 122 14.22 -12.87 -4.31
CA SER A 122 14.64 -14.27 -4.38
C SER A 122 14.85 -14.80 -5.81
N TYR A 123 14.21 -14.17 -6.81
CA TYR A 123 14.32 -14.53 -8.22
C TYR A 123 15.45 -13.79 -8.95
N LEU A 124 16.13 -12.83 -8.32
CA LEU A 124 17.26 -12.10 -8.91
C LEU A 124 18.57 -12.91 -8.92
N LYS A 125 18.53 -14.22 -8.67
CA LYS A 125 19.71 -15.08 -8.44
C LYS A 125 20.79 -14.91 -9.51
N GLU A 126 22.04 -14.77 -9.04
CA GLU A 126 23.24 -14.87 -9.89
C GLU A 126 23.78 -16.31 -10.02
N ASN A 127 23.47 -17.24 -9.09
CA ASN A 127 23.96 -18.62 -9.15
C ASN A 127 22.87 -19.67 -8.83
N SER A 128 22.86 -20.72 -9.65
CA SER A 128 21.95 -21.88 -9.65
C SER A 128 22.37 -22.95 -8.62
N ASP A 129 21.41 -23.82 -8.27
CA ASP A 129 21.54 -25.08 -7.50
C ASP A 129 21.34 -25.09 -5.98
N THR A 130 21.04 -23.95 -5.35
CA THR A 130 20.69 -23.92 -3.91
C THR A 130 19.22 -23.55 -3.68
N THR A 131 18.58 -24.21 -2.70
CA THR A 131 17.23 -23.90 -2.21
C THR A 131 17.14 -22.53 -1.54
N VAL A 132 18.27 -21.95 -1.13
CA VAL A 132 18.37 -20.63 -0.49
C VAL A 132 18.86 -19.61 -1.51
N SER A 133 18.04 -18.60 -1.81
CA SER A 133 18.40 -17.52 -2.72
C SER A 133 19.25 -16.45 -2.05
N GLU A 134 20.29 -16.04 -2.78
CA GLU A 134 21.09 -14.87 -2.46
C GLU A 134 20.66 -13.69 -3.33
N ILE A 135 20.47 -12.56 -2.69
CA ILE A 135 20.17 -11.28 -3.32
C ILE A 135 21.50 -10.70 -3.80
N PRO A 136 21.65 -10.36 -5.10
CA PRO A 136 22.86 -9.72 -5.60
C PRO A 136 23.16 -8.42 -4.86
N LYS A 137 24.43 -7.99 -4.90
CA LYS A 137 24.84 -6.70 -4.33
C LYS A 137 24.18 -5.54 -5.07
N GLY A 138 23.98 -4.43 -4.36
CA GLY A 138 23.42 -3.20 -4.89
C GLY A 138 22.53 -2.45 -3.91
N ASN A 139 21.98 -1.33 -4.37
CA ASN A 139 21.00 -0.55 -3.62
C ASN A 139 19.61 -0.85 -4.17
N TYR A 140 18.72 -1.31 -3.30
CA TYR A 140 17.36 -1.64 -3.66
C TYR A 140 16.38 -0.69 -2.99
N GLU A 141 15.42 -0.17 -3.75
CA GLU A 141 14.25 0.56 -3.23
C GLU A 141 13.02 -0.31 -3.51
N ILE A 142 12.30 -0.67 -2.46
CA ILE A 142 11.01 -1.34 -2.54
C ILE A 142 9.94 -0.33 -2.19
N ILE A 143 8.93 -0.21 -3.04
CA ILE A 143 7.78 0.67 -2.84
C ILE A 143 6.54 -0.21 -2.63
N LEU A 144 5.85 0.05 -1.52
CA LEU A 144 4.62 -0.63 -1.11
C LEU A 144 3.45 0.33 -1.26
N GLU A 145 2.52 0.01 -2.14
CA GLU A 145 1.37 0.86 -2.47
C GLU A 145 0.06 0.11 -2.24
N ALA A 146 -1.00 0.83 -1.87
CA ALA A 146 -2.37 0.32 -1.86
C ALA A 146 -3.30 1.30 -2.57
N LYS A 147 -4.12 0.80 -3.49
CA LYS A 147 -5.10 1.60 -4.22
C LYS A 147 -6.52 1.13 -3.93
N PRO A 148 -7.43 1.99 -3.45
CA PRO A 148 -8.81 1.59 -3.25
C PRO A 148 -9.51 1.28 -4.58
N VAL A 149 -10.43 0.33 -4.55
CA VAL A 149 -11.24 -0.08 -5.70
C VAL A 149 -12.63 0.51 -5.60
N GLY A 150 -13.09 1.17 -6.67
CA GLY A 150 -14.46 1.68 -6.75
C GLY A 150 -14.75 2.94 -5.92
N VAL A 151 -13.78 3.42 -5.14
CA VAL A 151 -13.87 4.68 -4.37
C VAL A 151 -12.68 5.57 -4.66
N LYS A 152 -12.87 6.89 -4.57
CA LYS A 152 -11.75 7.84 -4.69
C LYS A 152 -10.95 7.81 -3.39
N GLY A 153 -9.66 8.11 -3.47
CA GLY A 153 -8.82 8.02 -2.29
C GLY A 153 -7.34 7.99 -2.61
N GLU A 154 -6.54 8.21 -1.58
CA GLU A 154 -5.10 8.09 -1.62
C GLU A 154 -4.62 7.39 -0.34
N ILE A 155 -3.75 6.41 -0.52
CA ILE A 155 -3.00 5.78 0.56
C ILE A 155 -1.54 6.16 0.33
N SER A 156 -0.91 6.82 1.30
CA SER A 156 0.52 7.11 1.23
C SER A 156 1.33 5.81 1.24
N GLU A 157 2.28 5.72 0.31
CA GLU A 157 3.16 4.56 0.13
C GLU A 157 4.20 4.43 1.24
N ALA A 158 4.71 3.21 1.44
CA ALA A 158 5.91 2.97 2.24
C ALA A 158 7.09 2.61 1.34
N LYS A 159 8.29 3.04 1.73
CA LYS A 159 9.56 2.74 1.04
C LYS A 159 10.51 1.99 1.94
N LEU A 160 11.06 0.90 1.45
CA LEU A 160 12.13 0.15 2.09
C LEU A 160 13.38 0.26 1.24
N ASN A 161 14.46 0.74 1.83
CA ASN A 161 15.76 0.78 1.19
C ASN A 161 16.64 -0.30 1.77
N LEU A 162 17.13 -1.19 0.91
CA LEU A 162 18.05 -2.26 1.28
C LEU A 162 19.39 -1.99 0.62
N LYS A 163 20.45 -1.98 1.42
CA LYS A 163 21.82 -1.89 0.92
C LYS A 163 22.55 -3.21 1.15
N LEU A 164 22.97 -3.85 0.07
CA LEU A 164 23.80 -5.07 0.10
C LEU A 164 25.20 -4.74 -0.43
N ASN A 165 26.20 -4.86 0.46
CA ASN A 165 27.62 -4.58 0.16
C ASN A 165 28.39 -5.81 -0.30
#